data_AF-A0A4Q3BLN4-F1
#
_entry.id   AF-A0A4Q3BLN4-F1
#
_cell.length_a   1.000
_cell.length_b   1.000
_cell.length_c   1.000
_cell.angle_alpha   90.00
_cell.angle_beta   90.00
_cell.angle_gamma   90.00
#
_symmetry.space_group_name_H-M   'P 1'
#
loop_
_entity.id
_entity.type
_entity.pdbx_description
1 polymer ?
#
loop_
_entity_poly.entity_id
_entity_poly.type
_entity_poly.pdbx_seq_one_letter_code
_entity_poly.pdbx_strand_id
1 'polypeptide(L)'
;MMYRTLLLCCFCVSAIFLKAQQAETFHAHLNKEMYLPGETIWFKAYIFNNNLPSETSSIFAGLYDEKGKLLQSKQLPVFMGTSEGSFEIADSIASSYLYLNLFTKNTLPENRSKTYNKILGLYQGSKTNVLTNKLPEKVMVNAVAEGGNLVAQMPNLIFINAYNANEALYLPALRLKP
;
A
#
# COMPACT_ATOMS: atom_id res chain seq x y z
N MET A 1 -28.72 -18.42 -55.54
CA MET A 1 -27.66 -17.37 -55.46
C MET A 1 -27.89 -16.33 -54.35
N MET A 2 -29.11 -16.16 -53.82
CA MET A 2 -29.44 -15.06 -52.87
C MET A 2 -29.05 -15.31 -51.39
N TYR A 3 -28.86 -16.57 -50.98
CA TYR A 3 -28.47 -16.92 -49.59
C TYR A 3 -26.96 -16.78 -49.32
N ARG A 4 -26.11 -16.91 -50.36
CA ARG A 4 -24.64 -16.79 -50.24
C ARG A 4 -24.19 -15.36 -49.91
N THR A 5 -24.90 -14.35 -50.42
CA THR A 5 -24.64 -12.93 -50.13
C THR A 5 -25.15 -12.52 -48.74
N LEU A 6 -26.26 -13.12 -48.28
CA LEU A 6 -26.81 -12.85 -46.95
C LEU A 6 -25.90 -13.40 -45.82
N LEU A 7 -25.29 -14.57 -46.05
CA LEU A 7 -24.36 -15.19 -45.09
C LEU A 7 -23.02 -14.44 -44.98
N LEU A 8 -22.56 -13.85 -46.09
CA LEU A 8 -21.36 -13.02 -46.14
C LEU A 8 -21.54 -11.70 -45.37
N CYS A 9 -22.75 -11.14 -45.40
CA CYS A 9 -23.09 -9.93 -44.63
C CYS A 9 -23.15 -10.22 -43.12
N CYS A 10 -23.67 -11.38 -42.72
CA CYS A 10 -23.70 -11.80 -41.32
C CYS A 10 -22.28 -12.03 -40.73
N PHE A 11 -21.36 -12.55 -41.54
CA PHE A 11 -19.95 -12.70 -41.15
C PHE A 11 -19.19 -11.37 -41.06
N CYS A 12 -19.59 -10.37 -41.85
CA CYS A 12 -19.03 -9.02 -41.77
C CYS A 12 -19.56 -8.26 -40.55
N VAL A 13 -20.83 -8.44 -40.19
CA VAL A 13 -21.44 -7.81 -39.00
C VAL A 13 -20.89 -8.41 -37.69
N SER A 14 -20.57 -9.70 -37.66
CA SER A 14 -19.92 -10.33 -36.49
C SER A 14 -18.45 -9.91 -36.32
N ALA A 15 -17.72 -9.65 -37.41
CA ALA A 15 -16.34 -9.18 -37.37
C ALA A 15 -16.21 -7.75 -36.79
N ILE A 16 -17.27 -6.93 -36.88
CA ILE A 16 -17.30 -5.59 -36.28
C ILE A 16 -17.38 -5.66 -34.74
N PHE A 17 -17.80 -6.79 -34.16
CA PHE A 17 -17.97 -6.97 -32.72
C PHE A 17 -16.78 -7.61 -31.98
N LEU A 18 -15.73 -8.05 -32.67
CA LEU A 18 -14.47 -8.47 -32.05
C LEU A 18 -13.38 -7.43 -32.30
N LYS A 19 -13.58 -6.20 -31.79
CA LYS A 19 -12.41 -5.39 -31.45
C LYS A 19 -11.77 -6.09 -30.25
N ALA A 20 -10.79 -6.95 -30.52
CA ALA A 20 -9.99 -7.59 -29.48
C ALA A 20 -9.55 -6.48 -28.52
N GLN A 21 -10.02 -6.55 -27.28
CA GLN A 21 -9.82 -5.50 -26.29
C GLN A 21 -8.36 -5.50 -25.88
N GLN A 22 -7.59 -4.71 -26.62
CA GLN A 22 -6.16 -4.57 -26.45
C GLN A 22 -5.88 -4.17 -24.99
N ALA A 23 -4.91 -4.84 -24.38
CA ALA A 23 -4.61 -4.63 -22.97
C ALA A 23 -3.94 -3.27 -22.80
N GLU A 24 -4.67 -2.31 -22.24
CA GLU A 24 -4.10 -1.05 -21.79
C GLU A 24 -3.22 -1.30 -20.55
N THR A 25 -2.01 -0.76 -20.56
CA THR A 25 -1.09 -0.80 -19.43
C THR A 25 -1.01 0.58 -18.81
N PHE A 26 -1.03 0.63 -17.48
CA PHE A 26 -1.02 1.86 -16.71
C PHE A 26 0.25 1.96 -15.88
N HIS A 27 0.86 3.13 -15.90
CA HIS A 27 1.92 3.52 -14.98
C HIS A 27 1.54 4.84 -14.35
N ALA A 28 1.89 5.07 -13.08
CA ALA A 28 1.69 6.36 -12.46
C ALA A 28 2.89 6.73 -11.60
N HIS A 29 3.27 8.00 -11.68
CA HIS A 29 4.23 8.62 -10.76
C HIS A 29 3.47 9.49 -9.77
N LEU A 30 3.88 9.41 -8.51
CA LEU A 30 3.36 10.20 -7.41
C LEU A 30 4.42 11.21 -6.97
N ASN A 31 4.01 12.32 -6.39
CA ASN A 31 4.96 13.29 -5.84
C ASN A 31 5.69 12.76 -4.59
N LYS A 32 5.04 11.91 -3.78
CA LYS A 32 5.62 11.28 -2.59
C LYS A 32 5.17 9.82 -2.46
N GLU A 33 5.93 9.04 -1.71
CA GLU A 33 5.55 7.67 -1.33
C GLU A 33 4.70 7.60 -0.06
N MET A 34 4.92 8.57 0.85
CA MET A 34 4.24 8.69 2.15
C MET A 34 3.66 10.09 2.31
N TYR A 35 2.47 10.19 2.91
CA TYR A 35 1.75 11.44 3.10
C TYR A 35 1.29 11.62 4.54
N LEU A 36 1.06 12.87 4.93
CA LEU A 36 0.41 13.22 6.19
C LEU A 36 -1.09 13.48 5.96
N PRO A 37 -1.95 13.31 6.98
CA PRO A 37 -3.31 13.84 6.94
C PRO A 37 -3.29 15.35 6.63
N GLY A 38 -4.18 15.81 5.74
CA GLY A 38 -4.23 17.20 5.29
C GLY A 38 -3.41 17.53 4.05
N GLU A 39 -2.53 16.63 3.61
CA GLU A 39 -1.74 16.85 2.40
C GLU A 39 -2.51 16.55 1.11
N THR A 40 -1.98 17.08 0.00
CA THR A 40 -2.46 16.78 -1.34
C THR A 40 -1.55 15.76 -2.02
N ILE A 41 -2.15 14.67 -2.50
CA ILE A 41 -1.53 13.67 -3.36
C ILE A 41 -1.55 14.20 -4.78
N TRP A 42 -0.39 14.33 -5.41
CA TRP A 42 -0.27 14.68 -6.82
C TRP A 42 0.23 13.47 -7.61
N PHE A 43 -0.38 13.20 -8.75
CA PHE A 43 0.04 12.09 -9.59
C PHE A 43 -0.03 12.42 -11.07
N LYS A 44 0.84 11.75 -11.83
CA LYS A 44 0.85 11.73 -13.29
C LYS A 44 0.74 10.30 -13.77
N ALA A 45 -0.30 10.01 -14.52
CA ALA A 45 -0.58 8.72 -15.10
C ALA A 45 -0.15 8.68 -16.57
N TYR A 46 0.37 7.53 -16.99
CA TYR A 46 0.78 7.20 -18.34
C TYR A 46 0.03 5.94 -18.74
N ILE A 47 -0.72 6.02 -19.84
CA ILE A 47 -1.52 4.92 -20.36
C ILE A 47 -0.94 4.53 -21.72
N PHE A 48 -0.61 3.26 -21.86
CA PHE A 48 -0.08 2.69 -23.09
C PHE A 48 -1.00 1.59 -23.61
N ASN A 49 -1.04 1.46 -24.93
CA ASN A 49 -1.66 0.36 -25.64
C ASN A 49 -0.60 -0.22 -26.59
N ASN A 50 -0.18 -1.47 -26.37
CA ASN A 50 0.90 -2.13 -27.12
C ASN A 50 2.15 -1.25 -27.31
N ASN A 51 2.68 -0.68 -26.23
CA ASN A 51 3.85 0.21 -26.20
C ASN A 51 3.69 1.56 -26.94
N LEU A 52 2.50 1.88 -27.43
CA LEU A 52 2.16 3.20 -27.96
C LEU A 52 1.30 3.97 -26.95
N PRO A 53 1.34 5.31 -26.91
CA PRO A 53 0.42 6.09 -26.08
C PRO A 53 -1.03 5.70 -26.37
N SER A 54 -1.83 5.47 -25.33
CA SER A 54 -3.24 5.13 -25.52
C SER A 54 -4.03 6.32 -26.09
N GLU A 55 -4.99 6.00 -26.97
CA GLU A 55 -5.95 6.94 -27.56
C GLU A 55 -7.18 7.16 -26.66
N THR A 56 -7.22 6.58 -25.46
CA THR A 56 -8.31 6.78 -24.52
C THR A 56 -8.42 8.25 -24.12
N SER A 57 -9.64 8.81 -24.12
CA SER A 57 -9.89 10.23 -23.86
C SER A 57 -9.93 10.61 -22.37
N SER A 58 -10.20 9.66 -21.48
CA SER A 58 -10.34 9.94 -20.05
C SER A 58 -9.96 8.76 -19.18
N ILE A 59 -9.37 9.05 -18.01
CA ILE A 59 -9.21 8.10 -16.93
C ILE A 59 -10.16 8.43 -15.78
N PHE A 60 -10.51 7.41 -15.02
CA PHE A 60 -11.20 7.52 -13.75
C PHE A 60 -10.21 7.17 -12.65
N ALA A 61 -10.03 8.10 -11.73
CA ALA A 61 -9.18 7.95 -10.57
C ALA A 61 -10.05 7.88 -9.32
N GLY A 62 -9.90 6.82 -8.54
CA GLY A 62 -10.59 6.61 -7.28
C GLY A 62 -9.60 6.50 -6.13
N LEU A 63 -9.86 7.23 -5.05
CA LEU A 63 -9.14 7.11 -3.78
C LEU A 63 -10.01 6.35 -2.80
N TYR A 64 -9.46 5.28 -2.22
CA TYR A 64 -10.17 4.39 -1.31
C TYR A 64 -9.45 4.29 0.03
N ASP A 65 -10.26 4.05 1.06
CA ASP A 65 -9.83 3.78 2.42
C ASP A 65 -9.28 2.34 2.58
N GLU A 66 -8.63 2.05 3.70
CA GLU A 66 -8.15 0.73 4.11
C GLU A 66 -9.24 -0.35 4.10
N LYS A 67 -10.50 0.07 4.33
CA LYS A 67 -11.70 -0.78 4.30
C LYS A 67 -12.31 -0.93 2.90
N GLY A 68 -11.68 -0.35 1.86
CA GLY A 68 -12.19 -0.34 0.49
C GLY A 68 -13.35 0.62 0.26
N LYS A 69 -13.64 1.54 1.20
CA LYS A 69 -14.65 2.59 1.01
C LYS A 69 -14.11 3.65 0.05
N LEU A 70 -14.88 4.00 -0.98
CA LEU A 70 -14.54 5.11 -1.87
C LEU A 70 -14.59 6.44 -1.08
N LEU A 71 -13.46 7.14 -1.02
CA LEU A 71 -13.34 8.44 -0.39
C LEU A 71 -13.58 9.56 -1.39
N GLN A 72 -12.91 9.50 -2.54
CA GLN A 72 -12.98 10.51 -3.58
C GLN A 72 -12.88 9.84 -4.96
N SER A 73 -13.54 10.41 -5.97
CA SER A 73 -13.45 9.96 -7.36
C SER A 73 -13.38 11.15 -8.29
N LYS A 74 -12.52 11.08 -9.31
CA LYS A 74 -12.33 12.12 -10.32
C LYS A 74 -12.21 11.50 -11.70
N GLN A 75 -12.84 12.12 -12.69
CA GLN A 75 -12.61 11.83 -14.10
C GLN A 75 -11.63 12.86 -14.65
N LEU A 76 -10.53 12.41 -15.24
CA LEU A 76 -9.45 13.26 -15.73
C LEU A 76 -9.29 13.06 -17.24
N PRO A 77 -9.12 14.16 -18.01
CA PRO A 77 -8.86 14.06 -19.43
C PRO A 77 -7.46 13.46 -19.67
N VAL A 78 -7.30 12.77 -20.79
CA VAL A 78 -6.02 12.22 -21.24
C VAL A 78 -5.58 12.98 -22.47
N PHE A 79 -4.33 13.43 -22.47
CA PHE A 79 -3.69 14.07 -23.61
C PHE A 79 -2.41 13.31 -23.96
N MET A 80 -2.33 12.84 -25.21
CA MET A 80 -1.19 12.06 -25.72
C MET A 80 -0.79 10.88 -24.81
N GLY A 81 -1.78 10.13 -24.31
CA GLY A 81 -1.57 8.99 -23.40
C GLY A 81 -1.13 9.36 -21.98
N THR A 82 -1.21 10.64 -21.59
CA THR A 82 -0.88 11.10 -20.24
C THR A 82 -2.04 11.82 -19.58
N SER A 83 -2.12 11.74 -18.25
CA SER A 83 -3.12 12.45 -17.46
C SER A 83 -2.54 12.87 -16.11
N GLU A 84 -2.98 14.00 -15.60
CA GLU A 84 -2.49 14.58 -14.35
C GLU A 84 -3.67 14.83 -13.42
N GLY A 85 -3.46 14.62 -12.13
CA GLY A 85 -4.52 14.77 -11.14
C GLY A 85 -3.99 14.93 -9.73
N SER A 86 -4.91 15.29 -8.84
CA SER A 86 -4.63 15.41 -7.42
C SER A 86 -5.80 14.97 -6.55
N PHE A 87 -5.50 14.58 -5.31
CA PHE A 87 -6.49 14.29 -4.28
C PHE A 87 -6.09 14.94 -2.96
N GLU A 88 -7.05 15.48 -2.24
CA GLU A 88 -6.83 16.08 -0.92
C GLU A 88 -7.18 15.07 0.15
N ILE A 89 -6.23 14.79 1.04
CA ILE A 89 -6.42 13.91 2.18
C ILE A 89 -7.07 14.71 3.30
N ALA A 90 -8.20 14.26 3.81
CA ALA A 90 -8.84 14.91 4.95
C ALA A 90 -8.00 14.80 6.23
N ASP A 91 -7.93 15.88 7.03
CA ASP A 91 -7.23 15.91 8.32
C ASP A 91 -7.75 14.88 9.32
N SER A 92 -9.03 14.51 9.20
CA SER A 92 -9.73 13.58 10.09
C SER A 92 -9.54 12.10 9.74
N ILE A 93 -8.73 11.80 8.73
CA ILE A 93 -8.54 10.42 8.28
C ILE A 93 -7.80 9.59 9.34
N ALA A 94 -8.39 8.46 9.70
CA ALA A 94 -7.84 7.53 10.70
C ALA A 94 -7.08 6.35 10.06
N SER A 95 -7.06 6.28 8.73
CA SER A 95 -6.59 5.15 7.95
C SER A 95 -5.07 5.13 7.82
N SER A 96 -4.44 3.97 8.03
CA SER A 96 -2.97 3.88 7.97
C SER A 96 -2.43 3.90 6.54
N TYR A 97 -3.25 3.52 5.57
CA TYR A 97 -2.93 3.53 4.16
C TYR A 97 -4.18 3.80 3.32
N LEU A 98 -3.97 4.30 2.11
CA LEU A 98 -5.00 4.54 1.11
C LEU A 98 -4.68 3.76 -0.17
N TYR A 99 -5.70 3.50 -0.96
CA TYR A 99 -5.55 2.91 -2.28
C TYR A 99 -5.90 3.92 -3.35
N LEU A 100 -4.95 4.20 -4.23
CA LEU A 100 -5.19 4.90 -5.48
C LEU A 100 -5.46 3.86 -6.57
N ASN A 101 -6.67 3.89 -7.12
CA ASN A 101 -7.08 3.05 -8.24
C ASN A 101 -7.29 3.92 -9.48
N LEU A 102 -6.66 3.55 -10.60
CA LEU A 102 -6.83 4.19 -11.90
C LEU A 102 -7.36 3.17 -12.90
N PHE A 103 -8.40 3.55 -13.63
CA PHE A 103 -9.01 2.74 -14.67
C PHE A 103 -9.58 3.60 -15.80
N THR A 104 -9.81 2.98 -16.95
CA THR A 104 -10.49 3.60 -18.10
C THR A 104 -11.82 2.90 -18.32
N LYS A 105 -12.64 3.44 -19.23
CA LYS A 105 -13.83 2.76 -19.72
C LYS A 105 -13.50 1.38 -20.34
N ASN A 106 -12.29 1.22 -20.86
CA ASN A 106 -11.83 -0.02 -21.48
C ASN A 106 -11.23 -0.99 -20.45
N THR A 107 -10.97 -0.57 -19.21
CA THR A 107 -10.45 -1.44 -18.15
C THR A 107 -11.38 -1.53 -16.96
N LEU A 108 -12.69 -1.46 -17.22
CA LEU A 108 -13.73 -1.53 -16.20
C LEU A 108 -13.52 -2.68 -15.20
N PRO A 109 -14.01 -2.53 -13.94
CA PRO A 109 -13.68 -3.39 -12.81
C PRO A 109 -14.00 -4.88 -12.98
N GLU A 110 -14.83 -5.25 -13.96
CA GLU A 110 -15.11 -6.66 -14.26
C GLU A 110 -13.82 -7.43 -14.61
N ASN A 111 -12.81 -6.73 -15.12
CA ASN A 111 -11.49 -7.28 -15.39
C ASN A 111 -10.42 -6.63 -14.49
N ARG A 112 -10.53 -6.85 -13.17
CA ARG A 112 -9.63 -6.30 -12.12
C ARG A 112 -8.13 -6.51 -12.38
N SER A 113 -7.76 -7.48 -13.23
CA SER A 113 -6.36 -7.70 -13.62
C SER A 113 -5.75 -6.55 -14.43
N LYS A 114 -6.57 -5.64 -14.97
CA LYS A 114 -6.14 -4.56 -15.86
C LYS A 114 -6.28 -3.15 -15.26
N THR A 115 -6.59 -3.03 -13.97
CA THR A 115 -6.62 -1.72 -13.29
C THR A 115 -5.31 -1.46 -12.55
N TYR A 116 -4.91 -0.20 -12.46
CA TYR A 116 -3.74 0.20 -11.70
C TYR A 116 -4.14 0.45 -10.25
N ASN A 117 -3.51 -0.24 -9.31
CA ASN A 117 -3.75 -0.06 -7.89
C ASN A 117 -2.43 0.21 -7.18
N LYS A 118 -2.35 1.33 -6.46
CA LYS A 118 -1.18 1.71 -5.67
C LYS A 118 -1.58 1.98 -4.23
N ILE A 119 -0.83 1.38 -3.30
CA ILE A 119 -0.95 1.64 -1.87
C ILE A 119 -0.14 2.90 -1.54
N LEU A 120 -0.76 3.83 -0.84
CA LEU A 120 -0.16 5.08 -0.36
C LEU A 120 -0.13 5.01 1.17
N GLY A 121 1.05 5.10 1.77
CA GLY A 121 1.15 5.08 3.23
C GLY A 121 0.82 6.45 3.82
N LEU A 122 0.03 6.44 4.88
CA LEU A 122 -0.27 7.62 5.68
C LEU A 122 0.52 7.57 6.97
N TYR A 123 1.42 8.54 7.15
CA TYR A 123 2.10 8.71 8.42
C TYR A 123 1.19 9.46 9.37
N GLN A 124 0.50 8.71 10.23
CA GLN A 124 -0.14 9.29 11.39
C GLN A 124 0.93 9.43 12.46
N GLY A 125 1.49 10.63 12.59
CA GLY A 125 2.31 10.99 13.74
C GLY A 125 1.56 10.53 14.98
N SER A 126 2.22 9.70 15.80
CA SER A 126 1.58 8.89 16.83
C SER A 126 0.53 9.69 17.59
N LYS A 127 -0.74 9.56 17.20
CA LYS A 127 -1.80 9.61 18.20
C LYS A 127 -1.62 8.30 18.91
N THR A 128 -0.67 8.27 19.85
CA THR A 128 -0.84 7.43 21.02
C THR A 128 -2.23 7.82 21.52
N ASN A 129 -3.22 7.01 21.18
CA ASN A 129 -4.16 6.61 22.20
C ASN A 129 -3.22 6.17 23.30
N VAL A 130 -2.98 7.05 24.27
CA VAL A 130 -2.39 6.66 25.53
C VAL A 130 -3.48 5.77 26.10
N LEU A 131 -3.53 4.52 25.60
CA LEU A 131 -3.77 3.40 26.45
C LEU A 131 -2.78 3.68 27.56
N THR A 132 -3.31 4.16 28.68
CA THR A 132 -2.60 4.12 29.94
C THR A 132 -2.38 2.63 30.19
N ASN A 133 -1.44 2.03 29.45
CA ASN A 133 -0.82 0.80 29.83
C ASN A 133 -0.18 1.17 31.15
N LYS A 134 -0.92 0.85 32.21
CA LYS A 134 -0.44 0.73 33.57
C LYS A 134 1.01 0.26 33.45
N LEU A 135 1.93 1.07 33.97
CA LEU A 135 3.36 0.78 33.98
C LEU A 135 3.55 -0.72 34.26
N PRO A 136 4.35 -1.46 33.47
CA PRO A 136 4.51 -2.88 33.69
C PRO A 136 4.89 -3.11 35.16
N GLU A 137 4.13 -4.02 35.76
CA GLU A 137 4.24 -4.44 37.14
C GLU A 137 5.72 -4.64 37.52
N LYS A 138 6.11 -4.07 38.66
CA LYS A 138 7.48 -3.97 39.19
C LYS A 138 8.42 -5.07 38.65
N VAL A 139 9.25 -4.72 37.67
CA VAL A 139 10.28 -5.62 37.14
C VAL A 139 11.41 -5.71 38.15
N MET A 140 11.73 -6.93 38.58
CA MET A 140 12.86 -7.19 39.47
C MET A 140 13.99 -7.83 38.67
N VAL A 141 15.20 -7.28 38.85
CA VAL A 141 16.42 -7.74 38.19
C VAL A 141 17.35 -8.27 39.26
N ASN A 142 17.85 -9.48 39.08
CA ASN A 142 18.84 -10.10 39.95
C ASN A 142 20.08 -10.49 39.13
N ALA A 143 21.27 -10.29 39.69
CA ALA A 143 22.54 -10.63 39.07
C ALA A 143 23.29 -11.64 39.96
N VAL A 144 23.69 -12.77 39.38
CA VAL A 144 24.37 -13.86 40.10
C VAL A 144 25.69 -14.16 39.41
N ALA A 145 26.77 -14.24 40.18
CA ALA A 145 28.08 -14.67 39.69
C ALA A 145 28.08 -16.19 39.49
N GLU A 146 28.63 -16.66 38.36
CA GLU A 146 28.74 -18.10 38.06
C GLU A 146 29.43 -18.90 39.17
N GLY A 147 30.50 -18.34 39.75
CA GLY A 147 31.26 -18.95 40.83
C GLY A 147 30.68 -18.71 42.23
N GLY A 148 29.48 -18.13 42.34
CA GLY A 148 28.83 -17.75 43.60
C GLY A 148 29.38 -16.47 44.25
N ASN A 149 30.67 -16.17 44.07
CA ASN A 149 31.31 -14.94 44.54
C ASN A 149 31.93 -14.14 43.40
N LEU A 150 31.93 -12.81 43.56
CA LEU A 150 32.68 -11.90 42.69
C LEU A 150 34.08 -11.71 43.26
N VAL A 151 35.11 -12.04 42.48
CA VAL A 151 36.51 -11.82 42.85
C VAL A 151 37.01 -10.53 42.19
N ALA A 152 37.54 -9.60 42.97
CA ALA A 152 38.05 -8.34 42.46
C ALA A 152 39.26 -8.54 41.54
N GLN A 153 39.36 -7.69 40.51
CA GLN A 153 40.46 -7.68 39.52
C GLN A 153 40.61 -8.96 38.67
N MET A 154 39.61 -9.83 38.70
CA MET A 154 39.51 -10.99 37.81
C MET A 154 38.26 -10.89 36.94
N PRO A 155 38.29 -11.42 35.71
CA PRO A 155 37.10 -11.48 34.86
C PRO A 155 36.08 -12.44 35.48
N ASN A 156 34.90 -11.93 35.86
CA ASN A 156 33.79 -12.71 36.38
C ASN A 156 32.68 -12.82 35.32
N LEU A 157 32.08 -14.02 35.21
CA LEU A 157 30.88 -14.22 34.41
C LEU A 157 29.65 -14.07 35.29
N ILE A 158 28.70 -13.23 34.84
CA ILE A 158 27.50 -12.84 35.58
C ILE A 158 26.27 -13.22 34.76
N PHE A 159 25.32 -13.89 35.40
CA PHE A 159 23.98 -14.10 34.87
C PHE A 159 23.05 -12.99 35.34
N ILE A 160 22.30 -12.41 34.42
CA ILE A 160 21.28 -11.41 34.73
C ILE A 160 19.92 -12.05 34.48
N ASN A 161 19.16 -12.21 35.56
CA ASN A 161 17.80 -12.73 35.52
C ASN A 161 16.83 -11.57 35.73
N ALA A 162 15.92 -11.35 34.79
CA ALA A 162 14.84 -10.38 34.91
C ALA A 162 13.51 -11.13 34.96
N TYR A 163 12.73 -10.90 36.01
CA TYR A 163 11.41 -11.50 36.15
C TYR A 163 10.34 -10.43 36.28
N ASN A 164 9.29 -10.60 35.51
CA ASN A 164 8.02 -9.90 35.68
C ASN A 164 7.08 -10.84 36.45
N ALA A 165 6.13 -10.30 37.21
CA ALA A 165 5.26 -11.06 38.12
C ALA A 165 4.50 -12.23 37.45
N ASN A 166 4.41 -12.26 36.12
CA ASN A 166 3.68 -13.30 35.38
C ASN A 166 4.50 -14.16 34.42
N GLU A 167 5.82 -13.98 34.25
CA GLU A 167 6.66 -14.93 33.46
C GLU A 167 8.16 -14.58 33.55
N ALA A 168 9.02 -15.59 33.69
CA ALA A 168 10.47 -15.45 33.77
C ALA A 168 11.08 -15.41 32.36
N LEU A 169 11.56 -14.24 31.93
CA LEU A 169 12.32 -14.09 30.69
C LEU A 169 13.80 -14.37 30.97
N TYR A 170 14.27 -15.57 30.61
CA TYR A 170 15.69 -15.90 30.64
C TYR A 170 16.43 -15.13 29.54
N LEU A 171 17.27 -14.18 29.95
CA LEU A 171 18.20 -13.50 29.04
C LEU A 171 19.51 -14.31 28.95
N PRO A 172 20.15 -14.40 27.76
CA PRO A 172 21.42 -15.09 27.61
C PRO A 172 22.54 -14.39 28.41
N ALA A 173 23.47 -15.20 28.95
CA ALA A 173 24.57 -14.75 29.78
C ALA A 173 25.45 -13.70 29.08
N LEU A 174 25.66 -12.57 29.75
CA LEU A 174 26.45 -11.46 29.21
C LEU A 174 27.85 -11.52 29.82
N ARG A 175 28.85 -11.86 28.99
CA ARG A 175 30.25 -11.87 29.38
C ARG A 175 30.80 -10.45 29.36
N LEU A 176 30.88 -9.82 30.52
CA LEU A 176 31.58 -8.55 30.67
C LEU A 176 33.08 -8.80 30.52
N LYS A 177 33.69 -8.14 29.53
CA LYS A 177 35.15 -8.04 29.40
C LYS A 177 35.66 -6.97 30.39
N PRO A 178 36.89 -7.11 30.89
CA PRO A 178 37.48 -6.18 31.85
C PRO A 178 37.50 -4.73 31.35
#